data_AF-A0A9D7R3A6-F1
#
_entry.id   AF-A0A9D7R3A6-F1
#
_cell.length_a   1.000
_cell.length_b   1.000
_cell.length_c   1.000
_cell.angle_alpha   90.00
_cell.angle_beta   90.00
_cell.angle_gamma   90.00
#
_symmetry.space_group_name_H-M   'P 1'
#
loop_
_entity.id
_entity.type
_entity.pdbx_description
1 polymer ?
#
loop_
_entity_poly.entity_id
_entity_poly.type
_entity_poly.pdbx_seq_one_letter_code
_entity_poly.pdbx_strand_id
1 'polypeptide(L)'
;MNIIDLTENYIECLTGKNDFRTYERSYPELFSHYFKYWSNREPYSAHFTKSEVIKRRNLISGALNEIEERFMVNNIETKNISLVLFVGQGTSNGHVFRDKEKFVVWIPVECYKTILQARIFVAHEIIHSVHYSLSPDFYFENVRDKRSICRQLITEGIAAQLTLKILQIDEGVARLKSPGRNSRKWL
;
A
#
# COMPACT_ATOMS: atom_id res chain seq x y z
N MET A 1 14.71 4.32 -1.53
CA MET A 1 14.04 3.37 -0.61
C MET A 1 14.73 2.02 -0.63
N ASN A 2 14.46 1.16 0.35
CA ASN A 2 14.84 -0.26 0.29
C ASN A 2 13.65 -1.11 -0.16
N ILE A 3 13.75 -1.77 -1.32
CA ILE A 3 12.65 -2.57 -1.89
C ILE A 3 12.94 -4.05 -1.66
N ILE A 4 11.99 -4.74 -1.02
CA ILE A 4 11.97 -6.19 -0.84
C ILE A 4 10.89 -6.73 -1.79
N ASP A 5 11.29 -7.37 -2.89
CA ASP A 5 10.36 -7.90 -3.90
C ASP A 5 10.13 -9.40 -3.69
N LEU A 6 8.97 -9.76 -3.13
CA LEU A 6 8.52 -11.14 -2.94
C LEU A 6 7.70 -11.66 -4.12
N THR A 7 7.49 -10.86 -5.18
CA THR A 7 6.69 -11.30 -6.33
C THR A 7 7.33 -12.47 -7.08
N GLU A 8 8.66 -12.55 -7.08
CA GLU A 8 9.37 -13.70 -7.66
C GLU A 8 9.12 -14.97 -6.83
N ASN A 9 9.11 -14.88 -5.49
CA ASN A 9 8.74 -16.01 -4.63
C ASN A 9 7.32 -16.52 -4.92
N TYR A 10 6.37 -15.61 -5.16
CA TYR A 10 5.02 -15.99 -5.58
C TYR A 10 5.02 -16.69 -6.95
N ILE A 11 5.76 -16.16 -7.93
CA ILE A 11 5.86 -16.74 -9.28
C ILE A 11 6.47 -18.15 -9.24
N GLU A 12 7.50 -18.36 -8.42
CA GLU A 12 8.09 -19.69 -8.18
C GLU A 12 7.09 -20.66 -7.55
N CYS A 13 6.23 -20.19 -6.64
CA CYS A 13 5.20 -21.03 -6.04
C CYS A 13 4.16 -21.50 -7.08
N LEU A 14 3.86 -20.69 -8.10
CA LEU A 14 2.97 -21.08 -9.20
C LEU A 14 3.53 -22.25 -10.02
N THR A 15 4.85 -22.35 -10.19
CA THR A 15 5.50 -23.43 -10.96
C THR A 15 5.72 -24.68 -10.10
N GLY A 16 5.87 -24.52 -8.78
CA GLY A 16 6.22 -25.56 -7.82
C GLY A 16 5.06 -26.33 -7.16
N LYS A 17 3.92 -26.53 -7.84
CA LYS A 17 2.68 -27.16 -7.31
C LYS A 17 1.82 -26.29 -6.40
N ASN A 18 1.89 -24.95 -6.50
CA ASN A 18 1.08 -24.03 -5.71
C ASN A 18 1.32 -24.12 -4.19
N ASP A 19 2.57 -24.31 -3.76
CA ASP A 19 2.92 -24.32 -2.34
C ASP A 19 2.97 -22.90 -1.74
N PHE A 20 1.77 -22.36 -1.47
CA PHE A 20 1.62 -21.03 -0.84
C PHE A 20 2.19 -20.94 0.56
N ARG A 21 2.42 -22.07 1.25
CA ARG A 21 3.07 -22.04 2.58
C ARG A 21 4.53 -21.65 2.49
N THR A 22 5.22 -22.07 1.44
CA THR A 22 6.61 -21.65 1.20
C THR A 22 6.68 -20.17 0.86
N TYR A 23 5.75 -19.66 0.06
CA TYR A 23 5.62 -18.22 -0.17
C TYR A 23 5.39 -17.44 1.13
N GLU A 24 4.46 -17.87 1.98
CA GLU A 24 4.20 -17.22 3.26
C GLU A 24 5.43 -17.22 4.20
N ARG A 25 6.27 -18.26 4.12
CA ARG A 25 7.50 -18.36 4.92
C ARG A 25 8.63 -17.46 4.42
N SER A 26 8.52 -16.90 3.21
CA SER A 26 9.53 -15.97 2.69
C SER A 26 9.60 -14.67 3.49
N TYR A 27 8.50 -14.26 4.14
CA TYR A 27 8.45 -13.12 5.04
C TYR A 27 7.36 -13.29 6.13
N PRO A 28 7.63 -14.08 7.18
CA PRO A 28 6.63 -14.47 8.17
C PRO A 28 5.92 -13.30 8.87
N GLU A 29 6.64 -12.23 9.19
CA GLU A 29 6.13 -11.06 9.89
C GLU A 29 5.09 -10.32 9.05
N LEU A 30 5.36 -10.15 7.75
CA LEU A 30 4.42 -9.58 6.79
C LEU A 30 3.12 -10.39 6.73
N PHE A 31 3.22 -11.69 6.46
CA PHE A 31 2.03 -12.53 6.27
C PHE A 31 1.23 -12.70 7.56
N SER A 32 1.90 -12.79 8.71
CA SER A 32 1.25 -12.79 10.02
C SER A 32 0.42 -11.52 10.22
N HIS A 33 0.99 -10.34 9.94
CA HIS A 33 0.26 -9.07 10.02
C HIS A 33 -0.89 -8.99 9.00
N TYR A 34 -0.62 -9.34 7.74
CA TYR A 34 -1.59 -9.30 6.64
C TYR A 34 -2.81 -10.17 6.95
N PHE A 35 -2.64 -11.42 7.37
CA PHE A 35 -3.75 -12.31 7.71
C PHE A 35 -4.41 -11.99 9.04
N LYS A 36 -3.70 -11.37 9.99
CA LYS A 36 -4.33 -10.95 11.25
C LYS A 36 -5.32 -9.81 11.04
N TYR A 37 -5.01 -8.90 10.12
CA TYR A 37 -5.71 -7.62 10.03
C TYR A 37 -6.45 -7.39 8.72
N TRP A 38 -5.99 -7.94 7.60
CA TRP A 38 -6.39 -7.50 6.26
C TRP A 38 -6.97 -8.61 5.38
N SER A 39 -6.76 -9.87 5.72
CA SER A 39 -7.30 -10.98 4.94
C SER A 39 -7.51 -12.22 5.76
N ASN A 40 -8.26 -13.19 5.23
CA ASN A 40 -8.39 -14.51 5.83
C ASN A 40 -7.31 -15.44 5.27
N ARG A 41 -6.72 -16.28 6.11
CA ARG A 41 -5.67 -17.21 5.68
C ARG A 41 -6.19 -18.31 4.75
N GLU A 42 -7.49 -18.60 4.78
CA GLU A 42 -8.09 -19.72 4.08
C GLU A 42 -9.38 -19.34 3.33
N PRO A 43 -9.58 -19.82 2.08
CA PRO A 43 -8.59 -20.44 1.20
C PRO A 43 -7.75 -19.39 0.44
N TYR A 44 -6.43 -19.45 0.57
CA TYR A 44 -5.51 -18.67 -0.26
C TYR A 44 -5.40 -19.31 -1.65
N SER A 45 -6.34 -19.00 -2.54
CA SER A 45 -6.28 -19.46 -3.93
C SER A 45 -5.46 -18.51 -4.81
N ALA A 46 -4.63 -19.09 -5.67
CA ALA A 46 -3.91 -18.36 -6.71
C ALA A 46 -4.91 -17.62 -7.61
N HIS A 47 -4.83 -16.30 -7.67
CA HIS A 47 -5.73 -15.50 -8.53
C HIS A 47 -5.03 -14.79 -9.68
N PHE A 48 -3.69 -14.78 -9.69
CA PHE A 48 -2.91 -13.99 -10.66
C PHE A 48 -1.85 -14.84 -11.35
N THR A 49 -1.79 -14.71 -12.66
CA THR A 49 -0.77 -15.31 -13.51
C THR A 49 0.55 -14.56 -13.40
N LYS A 50 1.67 -15.22 -13.78
CA LYS A 50 2.99 -14.59 -13.83
C LYS A 50 3.01 -13.27 -14.62
N SER A 51 2.36 -13.25 -15.79
CA SER A 51 2.34 -12.05 -16.65
C SER A 51 1.56 -10.90 -16.01
N GLU A 52 0.47 -11.20 -15.32
CA GLU A 52 -0.28 -10.20 -14.55
C GLU A 52 0.56 -9.64 -13.40
N VAL A 53 1.20 -10.49 -12.60
CA VAL A 53 2.05 -10.06 -11.48
C VAL A 53 3.16 -9.13 -11.97
N ILE A 54 3.90 -9.52 -13.03
CA ILE A 54 4.97 -8.69 -13.60
C ILE A 54 4.42 -7.34 -14.10
N LYS A 55 3.30 -7.36 -14.85
CA LYS A 55 2.67 -6.13 -15.36
C LYS A 55 2.31 -5.18 -14.22
N ARG A 56 1.74 -5.71 -13.14
CA ARG A 56 1.30 -4.95 -11.97
C ARG A 56 2.48 -4.39 -11.18
N ARG A 57 3.49 -5.21 -10.92
CA ARG A 57 4.76 -4.79 -10.30
C ARG A 57 5.37 -3.62 -11.06
N ASN A 58 5.43 -3.71 -12.39
CA ASN A 58 6.03 -2.67 -13.23
C ASN A 58 5.29 -1.32 -13.13
N LEU A 59 3.98 -1.30 -12.82
CA LEU A 59 3.26 -0.05 -12.54
C LEU A 59 3.79 0.61 -11.26
N ILE A 60 4.06 -0.18 -10.22
CA ILE A 60 4.61 0.34 -8.97
C ILE A 60 6.03 0.82 -9.20
N SER A 61 6.90 -0.01 -9.79
CA SER A 61 8.29 0.36 -10.09
C SER A 61 8.39 1.62 -10.95
N GLY A 62 7.52 1.77 -11.94
CA GLY A 62 7.48 2.98 -12.78
C GLY A 62 7.03 4.25 -12.05
N ALA A 63 6.37 4.13 -10.90
CA ALA A 63 5.94 5.26 -10.07
C ALA A 63 6.99 5.68 -9.03
N LEU A 64 7.87 4.76 -8.61
CA LEU A 64 8.71 4.96 -7.43
C LEU A 64 9.63 6.17 -7.55
N ASN A 65 10.33 6.36 -8.68
CA ASN A 65 11.24 7.49 -8.86
C ASN A 65 10.54 8.84 -8.64
N GLU A 66 9.37 9.03 -9.26
CA GLU A 66 8.59 10.26 -9.08
C GLU A 66 8.14 10.41 -7.62
N ILE A 67 7.71 9.33 -6.97
CA ILE A 67 7.35 9.38 -5.56
C ILE A 67 8.57 9.82 -4.71
N GLU A 68 9.75 9.22 -4.91
CA GLU A 68 10.94 9.58 -4.14
C GLU A 68 11.30 11.07 -4.35
N GLU A 69 11.27 11.54 -5.60
CA GLU A 69 11.51 12.95 -5.93
C GLU A 69 10.54 13.89 -5.23
N ARG A 70 9.24 13.57 -5.23
CA ARG A 70 8.21 14.37 -4.57
C ARG A 70 8.40 14.43 -3.07
N PHE A 71 8.79 13.32 -2.43
CA PHE A 71 9.12 13.30 -1.01
C PHE A 71 10.37 14.14 -0.70
N MET A 72 11.42 14.01 -1.52
CA MET A 72 12.65 14.79 -1.36
C MET A 72 12.42 16.30 -1.49
N VAL A 73 11.62 16.75 -2.46
CA VAL A 73 11.24 18.18 -2.61
C VAL A 73 10.48 18.71 -1.39
N ASN A 74 9.81 17.83 -0.63
CA ASN A 74 9.12 18.16 0.61
C ASN A 74 9.99 17.94 1.87
N ASN A 75 11.31 17.75 1.71
CA ASN A 75 12.27 17.47 2.79
C ASN A 75 11.97 16.20 3.60
N ILE A 76 11.38 15.18 2.96
CA ILE A 76 11.15 13.88 3.58
C ILE A 76 12.13 12.88 2.98
N GLU A 77 13.04 12.37 3.81
CA GLU A 77 14.01 11.35 3.39
C GLU A 77 13.34 9.97 3.25
N THR A 78 13.49 9.34 2.08
CA THR A 78 12.94 8.01 1.80
C THR A 78 13.98 6.89 1.90
N LYS A 79 15.24 7.22 2.18
CA LYS A 79 16.37 6.26 2.19
C LYS A 79 16.20 5.13 3.21
N ASN A 80 15.55 5.42 4.34
CA ASN A 80 15.32 4.48 5.43
C ASN A 80 13.98 3.74 5.36
N ILE A 81 13.14 4.07 4.37
CA ILE A 81 11.83 3.45 4.19
C ILE A 81 12.02 2.12 3.48
N SER A 82 11.47 1.06 4.09
CA SER A 82 11.43 -0.27 3.50
C SER A 82 10.05 -0.54 2.92
N LEU A 83 10.02 -1.01 1.68
CA LEU A 83 8.82 -1.30 0.91
C LEU A 83 8.85 -2.76 0.46
N VAL A 84 7.83 -3.53 0.83
CA VAL A 84 7.68 -4.92 0.44
C VAL A 84 6.64 -5.04 -0.66
N LEU A 85 7.05 -5.52 -1.83
CA LEU A 85 6.14 -5.87 -2.92
C LEU A 85 5.81 -7.35 -2.80
N PHE A 86 4.53 -7.68 -2.79
CA PHE A 86 4.08 -9.07 -2.71
C PHE A 86 2.78 -9.23 -3.48
N VAL A 87 2.34 -10.46 -3.71
CA VAL A 87 0.97 -10.79 -4.15
C VAL A 87 0.16 -11.22 -2.93
N GLY A 88 -1.01 -10.60 -2.72
CA GLY A 88 -1.94 -10.92 -1.63
C GLY A 88 -3.24 -11.55 -2.15
N GLN A 89 -4.36 -11.18 -1.50
CA GLN A 89 -5.72 -11.61 -1.86
C GLN A 89 -6.59 -10.45 -2.39
N GLY A 90 -6.01 -9.31 -2.78
CA GLY A 90 -6.76 -8.19 -3.34
C GLY A 90 -7.69 -7.45 -2.36
N THR A 91 -7.41 -7.53 -1.05
CA THR A 91 -8.28 -6.97 0.01
C THR A 91 -7.93 -5.55 0.47
N SER A 92 -6.72 -5.09 0.18
CA SER A 92 -6.24 -3.73 0.50
C SER A 92 -5.24 -3.29 -0.55
N ASN A 93 -5.09 -1.99 -0.78
CA ASN A 93 -4.07 -1.46 -1.69
C ASN A 93 -2.68 -1.42 -1.05
N GLY A 94 -2.57 -1.62 0.26
CA GLY A 94 -1.31 -1.54 0.98
C GLY A 94 -1.57 -1.25 2.45
N HIS A 95 -0.53 -1.37 3.26
CA HIS A 95 -0.47 -0.75 4.58
C HIS A 95 0.95 -0.77 5.13
N VAL A 96 1.08 -0.41 6.40
CA VAL A 96 2.31 -0.46 7.17
C VAL A 96 2.19 -1.47 8.29
N PHE A 97 3.28 -2.16 8.60
CA PHE A 97 3.40 -3.03 9.75
C PHE A 97 4.69 -2.74 10.50
N ARG A 98 4.71 -3.08 11.79
CA ARG A 98 5.94 -3.04 12.58
C ARG A 98 6.72 -4.35 12.40
N ASP A 99 7.94 -4.24 11.88
CA ASP A 99 8.95 -5.31 11.89
C ASP A 99 10.12 -4.85 12.75
N LYS A 100 10.25 -5.45 13.94
CA LYS A 100 11.17 -5.02 14.99
C LYS A 100 10.96 -3.54 15.31
N GLU A 101 12.02 -2.73 15.25
CA GLU A 101 11.99 -1.28 15.53
C GLU A 101 11.62 -0.43 14.30
N LYS A 102 11.16 -1.03 13.20
CA LYS A 102 10.89 -0.32 11.94
C LYS A 102 9.45 -0.48 11.49
N PHE A 103 8.94 0.58 10.86
CA PHE A 103 7.66 0.56 10.16
C PHE A 103 7.87 0.31 8.68
N VAL A 104 7.52 -0.90 8.24
CA VAL A 104 7.72 -1.37 6.87
C VAL A 104 6.41 -1.25 6.10
N VAL A 105 6.47 -0.71 4.89
CA VAL A 105 5.33 -0.62 3.99
C VAL A 105 5.19 -1.94 3.24
N TRP A 106 3.98 -2.48 3.13
CA TRP A 106 3.68 -3.58 2.22
C TRP A 106 2.68 -3.14 1.15
N ILE A 107 2.90 -3.61 -0.07
CA ILE A 107 2.15 -3.27 -1.27
C ILE A 107 1.79 -4.57 -2.01
N PRO A 108 0.51 -4.97 -2.03
CA PRO A 108 0.03 -6.10 -2.82
C PRO A 108 -0.10 -5.64 -4.28
N VAL A 109 0.75 -6.16 -5.15
CA VAL A 109 0.89 -5.65 -6.51
C VAL A 109 -0.40 -5.78 -7.32
N GLU A 110 -1.22 -6.80 -7.05
CA GLU A 110 -2.45 -7.08 -7.80
C GLU A 110 -3.50 -5.95 -7.76
N CYS A 111 -3.44 -5.09 -6.75
CA CYS A 111 -4.44 -4.06 -6.52
C CYS A 111 -4.34 -2.86 -7.48
N TYR A 112 -3.23 -2.75 -8.21
CA TYR A 112 -2.89 -1.55 -8.98
C TYR A 112 -3.22 -1.70 -10.47
N LYS A 113 -4.14 -0.87 -10.97
CA LYS A 113 -4.60 -0.92 -12.38
C LYS A 113 -3.97 0.10 -13.29
N THR A 114 -3.47 1.20 -12.73
CA THR A 114 -2.85 2.27 -13.50
C THR A 114 -1.63 2.82 -12.76
N ILE A 115 -0.75 3.47 -13.50
CA ILE A 115 0.40 4.19 -12.93
C ILE A 115 -0.04 5.28 -11.95
N LEU A 116 -1.18 5.94 -12.22
CA LEU A 116 -1.74 6.97 -11.33
C LEU A 116 -2.18 6.38 -9.99
N GLN A 117 -2.83 5.20 -10.01
CA GLN A 117 -3.19 4.50 -8.77
C GLN A 117 -1.93 4.12 -7.98
N ALA A 118 -0.90 3.61 -8.67
CA ALA A 118 0.39 3.29 -8.05
C ALA A 118 0.99 4.53 -7.37
N ARG A 119 1.08 5.65 -8.09
CA ARG A 119 1.57 6.93 -7.57
C ARG A 119 0.85 7.36 -6.29
N ILE A 120 -0.48 7.38 -6.31
CA ILE A 120 -1.28 7.90 -5.19
C ILE A 120 -1.20 6.96 -3.98
N PHE A 121 -1.54 5.67 -4.16
CA PHE A 121 -1.66 4.77 -3.02
C PHE A 121 -0.30 4.35 -2.46
N VAL A 122 0.74 4.18 -3.29
CA VAL A 122 2.08 3.88 -2.75
C VAL A 122 2.61 5.06 -1.93
N ALA A 123 2.43 6.31 -2.41
CA ALA A 123 2.77 7.49 -1.63
C ALA A 123 2.00 7.56 -0.30
N HIS A 124 0.70 7.25 -0.33
CA HIS A 124 -0.16 7.19 0.87
C HIS A 124 0.39 6.21 1.92
N GLU A 125 0.76 5.00 1.52
CA GLU A 125 1.31 4.03 2.48
C GLU A 125 2.72 4.40 2.98
N ILE A 126 3.53 5.03 2.13
CA ILE A 126 4.83 5.57 2.56
C ILE A 126 4.63 6.66 3.62
N ILE A 127 3.62 7.52 3.48
CA ILE A 127 3.30 8.53 4.51
C ILE A 127 2.89 7.87 5.82
N HIS A 128 2.09 6.80 5.79
CA HIS A 128 1.79 6.04 7.00
C HIS A 128 3.07 5.57 7.70
N SER A 129 4.07 5.09 6.94
CA SER A 129 5.33 4.62 7.52
C SER A 129 6.13 5.76 8.15
N VAL A 130 6.19 6.92 7.48
CA VAL A 130 6.81 8.14 8.02
C VAL A 130 6.08 8.60 9.29
N HIS A 131 4.75 8.66 9.23
CA HIS A 131 3.92 9.10 10.36
C HIS A 131 4.10 8.20 11.57
N TYR A 132 4.00 6.88 11.40
CA TYR A 132 4.19 5.94 12.51
C TYR A 132 5.63 5.94 13.02
N SER A 133 6.63 6.20 12.17
CA SER A 133 8.02 6.31 12.62
C SER A 133 8.24 7.55 13.50
N LEU A 134 7.58 8.66 13.21
CA LEU A 134 7.69 9.91 14.00
C LEU A 134 6.78 9.90 15.23
N SER A 135 5.62 9.25 15.13
CA SER A 135 4.61 9.20 16.19
C SER A 135 4.07 7.77 16.35
N PRO A 136 4.85 6.84 16.94
CA PRO A 136 4.51 5.42 17.01
C PRO A 136 3.18 5.11 17.72
N ASP A 137 2.75 5.97 18.64
CA ASP A 137 1.49 5.82 19.39
C ASP A 137 0.23 5.83 18.50
N PHE A 138 0.35 6.30 17.26
CA PHE A 138 -0.74 6.27 16.27
C PHE A 138 -0.89 4.92 15.57
N TYR A 139 0.14 4.07 15.59
CA TYR A 139 0.04 2.70 15.08
C TYR A 139 -0.95 1.87 15.92
N PHE A 140 -1.62 0.91 15.30
CA PHE A 140 -2.51 -0.01 16.00
C PHE A 140 -1.76 -1.29 16.37
N GLU A 141 -1.88 -1.73 17.63
CA GLU A 141 -1.21 -2.95 18.11
C GLU A 141 -2.12 -4.19 18.04
N ASN A 142 -3.44 -3.97 17.91
CA ASN A 142 -4.45 -5.01 17.93
C ASN A 142 -5.69 -4.67 17.07
N VAL A 143 -6.60 -5.64 16.94
CA VAL A 143 -7.80 -5.52 16.08
C VAL A 143 -8.77 -4.45 16.61
N ARG A 144 -8.84 -4.25 17.94
CA ARG A 144 -9.69 -3.22 18.53
C ARG A 144 -9.17 -1.83 18.16
N ASP A 145 -7.87 -1.61 18.29
CA ASP A 145 -7.23 -0.34 17.90
C ASP A 145 -7.39 -0.08 16.40
N LYS A 146 -7.18 -1.11 15.58
CA LYS A 146 -7.41 -1.03 14.13
C LYS A 146 -8.84 -0.57 13.83
N ARG A 147 -9.85 -1.05 14.58
CA ARG A 147 -11.27 -0.72 14.38
C ARG A 147 -11.70 0.60 15.03
N SER A 148 -10.82 1.30 15.74
CA SER A 148 -11.14 2.58 16.35
C SER A 148 -11.35 3.65 15.28
N ILE A 149 -12.59 4.11 15.12
CA ILE A 149 -12.98 5.11 14.11
C ILE A 149 -12.19 6.41 14.30
N CYS A 150 -12.05 6.89 15.54
CA CYS A 150 -11.32 8.14 15.81
C CYS A 150 -9.84 8.02 15.44
N ARG A 151 -9.22 6.86 15.72
CA ARG A 151 -7.83 6.61 15.33
C ARG A 151 -7.70 6.60 13.81
N GLN A 152 -8.55 5.83 13.12
CA GLN A 152 -8.56 5.77 11.65
C GLN A 152 -8.75 7.15 11.03
N LEU A 153 -9.67 7.96 11.56
CA LEU A 153 -9.91 9.31 11.04
C LEU A 153 -8.65 10.17 11.11
N ILE A 154 -7.89 10.07 12.20
CA ILE A 154 -6.63 10.80 12.36
C ILE A 154 -5.57 10.22 11.43
N THR A 155 -5.33 8.91 11.45
CA THR A 155 -4.24 8.28 10.69
C THR A 155 -4.47 8.37 9.19
N GLU A 156 -5.66 8.02 8.70
CA GLU A 156 -5.99 8.11 7.27
C GLU A 156 -6.16 9.54 6.81
N GLY A 157 -6.69 10.44 7.67
CA GLY A 157 -6.80 11.86 7.36
C GLY A 157 -5.44 12.52 7.17
N ILE A 158 -4.48 12.24 8.07
CA ILE A 158 -3.09 12.71 7.92
C ILE A 158 -2.48 12.15 6.63
N ALA A 159 -2.59 10.84 6.39
CA ALA A 159 -2.02 10.21 5.21
C ALA A 159 -2.61 10.77 3.91
N ALA A 160 -3.93 10.92 3.83
CA ALA A 160 -4.60 11.48 2.66
C ALA A 160 -4.18 12.94 2.40
N GLN A 161 -4.19 13.78 3.43
CA GLN A 161 -3.85 15.20 3.28
C GLN A 161 -2.38 15.39 2.84
N LEU A 162 -1.46 14.64 3.46
CA LEU A 162 -0.06 14.69 3.08
C LEU A 162 0.19 14.09 1.70
N THR A 163 -0.59 13.09 1.28
CA THR A 163 -0.49 12.54 -0.09
C THR A 163 -0.81 13.61 -1.11
N LEU A 164 -1.92 14.33 -0.92
CA LEU A 164 -2.30 15.45 -1.79
C LEU A 164 -1.21 16.52 -1.84
N LYS A 165 -0.71 16.92 -0.67
CA LYS A 165 0.34 17.94 -0.55
C LYS A 165 1.64 17.53 -1.24
N ILE A 166 2.14 16.33 -0.95
CA ILE A 166 3.43 15.83 -1.48
C ILE A 166 3.34 15.65 -3.00
N LEU A 167 2.25 15.08 -3.50
CA LEU A 167 2.05 14.85 -4.92
C LEU A 167 1.57 16.10 -5.67
N GLN A 168 1.35 17.22 -4.98
CA GLN A 168 0.82 18.48 -5.54
C GLN A 168 -0.48 18.24 -6.34
N ILE A 169 -1.34 17.36 -5.82
CA ILE A 169 -2.64 17.10 -6.41
C ILE A 169 -3.57 18.22 -5.95
N ASP A 170 -3.90 19.12 -6.87
CA ASP A 170 -4.83 20.20 -6.62
C ASP A 170 -6.23 19.63 -6.30
N GLU A 171 -6.93 20.23 -5.32
CA GLU A 171 -8.22 19.71 -4.81
C GLU A 171 -9.28 19.55 -5.92
N GLY A 172 -9.11 20.29 -7.03
CA GLY A 172 -9.97 20.22 -8.22
C GLY A 172 -9.87 18.91 -9.02
N VAL A 173 -8.75 18.17 -8.96
CA VAL A 173 -8.57 16.92 -9.72
C VAL A 173 -9.27 15.75 -9.02
N ALA A 174 -9.37 15.76 -7.69
CA ALA A 174 -10.13 14.77 -6.91
C ALA A 174 -11.65 14.86 -7.13
N ARG A 175 -12.16 16.01 -7.62
CA ARG A 175 -13.58 16.22 -7.92
C ARG A 175 -14.00 15.84 -9.35
N LEU A 176 -13.07 15.57 -10.26
CA LEU A 176 -13.39 15.27 -11.66
C LEU A 176 -13.42 13.77 -11.96
N LYS A 177 -14.52 13.14 -11.54
CA LYS A 177 -15.27 12.09 -12.27
C LYS A 177 -16.58 11.73 -11.54
N SER A 178 -17.37 12.75 -11.19
CA SER A 178 -18.83 12.54 -11.07
C SER A 178 -19.43 12.80 -12.45
N PRO A 179 -20.09 11.82 -13.10
CA PRO A 179 -20.86 12.10 -14.30
C PRO A 179 -21.95 13.12 -13.95
N GLY A 180 -22.14 14.09 -14.85
CA GLY A 180 -22.76 15.37 -14.54
C GLY A 180 -24.08 15.29 -13.78
N ARG A 181 -24.20 16.13 -12.75
CA ARG A 181 -25.49 16.71 -12.39
C ARG A 181 -25.58 18.09 -13.00
N ASN A 182 -26.34 18.18 -14.09
CA ASN A 182 -26.89 19.42 -14.60
C ASN A 182 -27.42 20.25 -13.42
N SER A 183 -26.87 21.44 -13.27
CA SER A 183 -27.45 22.52 -12.50
C SER A 183 -28.83 22.85 -13.08
N ARG A 184 -29.89 22.27 -12.52
CA ARG A 184 -31.21 22.89 -12.58
C ARG A 184 -31.30 23.82 -11.38
N LYS A 185 -31.21 25.12 -11.68
CA LYS A 185 -31.70 26.19 -10.82
C LYS A 185 -33.15 25.88 -10.46
N TRP A 186 -33.46 25.88 -9.18
CA TRP A 186 -34.81 26.09 -8.70
C TRP A 186 -34.89 27.56 -8.29
N LEU A 187 -35.92 28.22 -8.82
CA LEU A 187 -36.25 29.65 -8.82
C LEU A 187 -35.50 30.49 -9.87
#